data_AF-A0A5D0R7X5-F1
#
_entry.id   AF-A0A5D0R7X5-F1
#
_cell.length_a   1.000
_cell.length_b   1.000
_cell.length_c   1.000
_cell.angle_alpha   90.00
_cell.angle_beta   90.00
_cell.angle_gamma   90.00
#
_symmetry.space_group_name_H-M   'P 1'
#
loop_
_entity.id
_entity.type
_entity.pdbx_description
1 polymer ?
#
loop_
_entity_poly.entity_id
_entity_poly.type
_entity_poly.pdbx_seq_one_letter_code
_entity_poly.pdbx_strand_id
1 'polypeptide(L)'
;MKKILLTLISIFLFNFIFAQSLLNEKYYFVNGTELFGIKRSNDTIYEFKCRPDFKCSSNNRKRFVVLESKIFGNQKILKIERIDSIPLTTNPIPEDRYKILGLEKLTDKKLKIVNETTKYTLDSITKIDLNSELLKDKFGFTYYTESFLTDLETNYEITNEQAVEIFEDIKENIQTVELYKETKTGDIYGSGITAELIAIEMIKLKLSPLQARNRIEKALRK
;
A
#
# COMPACT_ATOMS: atom_id res chain seq x y z
N MET A 1 37.24 12.74 -28.76
CA MET A 1 36.81 11.60 -27.91
C MET A 1 36.35 12.00 -26.51
N LYS A 2 37.11 12.78 -25.71
CA LYS A 2 36.69 13.21 -24.36
C LYS A 2 35.32 13.91 -24.30
N LYS A 3 34.99 14.77 -25.29
CA LYS A 3 33.70 15.48 -25.35
C LYS A 3 32.50 14.54 -25.58
N ILE A 4 32.66 13.52 -26.43
CA ILE A 4 31.62 12.52 -26.74
C ILE A 4 31.37 11.60 -25.53
N LEU A 5 32.44 11.22 -24.83
CA LEU A 5 32.33 10.43 -23.59
C LEU A 5 31.59 11.22 -22.49
N LEU A 6 31.87 12.53 -22.36
CA LEU A 6 31.17 13.39 -21.42
C LEU A 6 29.68 13.53 -21.76
N THR A 7 29.33 13.63 -23.05
CA THR A 7 27.92 13.72 -23.47
C THR A 7 27.18 12.41 -23.23
N LEU A 8 27.80 11.26 -23.52
CA LEU A 8 27.22 9.93 -23.25
C LEU A 8 27.03 9.68 -21.74
N ILE A 9 28.01 10.05 -20.91
CA ILE A 9 27.89 9.96 -19.45
C ILE A 9 26.76 10.87 -18.94
N SER A 10 26.65 12.10 -19.48
CA SER A 10 25.58 13.02 -19.10
C SER A 10 24.21 12.47 -19.50
N ILE A 11 24.06 11.92 -20.71
CA ILE A 11 22.79 11.32 -21.17
C ILE A 11 22.43 10.08 -20.32
N PHE A 12 23.41 9.26 -19.93
CA PHE A 12 23.17 8.14 -19.02
C PHE A 12 22.74 8.61 -17.63
N LEU A 13 23.40 9.61 -17.05
CA LEU A 13 23.06 10.14 -15.72
C LEU A 13 21.69 10.83 -15.70
N PHE A 14 21.32 11.55 -16.76
CA PHE A 14 20.00 12.18 -16.86
C PHE A 14 18.86 11.14 -16.93
N ASN A 15 19.05 10.02 -17.63
CA ASN A 15 18.03 8.96 -17.68
C ASN A 15 17.82 8.28 -16.31
N PHE A 16 18.84 8.20 -15.45
CA PHE A 16 18.71 7.63 -14.12
C PHE A 16 17.86 8.47 -13.16
N ILE A 17 17.87 9.80 -13.31
CA ILE A 17 17.13 10.71 -12.40
C ILE A 17 15.62 10.67 -12.66
N PHE A 18 15.19 10.42 -13.90
CA PHE A 18 13.77 10.42 -14.28
C PHE A 18 13.01 9.11 -13.97
N ALA A 19 13.69 8.09 -13.45
CA ALA A 19 13.07 6.81 -13.08
C ALA A 19 12.79 6.67 -11.58
N GLN A 20 12.59 7.76 -10.83
CA GLN A 20 12.16 7.67 -9.42
C GLN A 20 10.76 7.02 -9.34
N SER A 21 10.75 5.73 -9.06
CA SER A 21 9.55 4.99 -8.70
C SER A 21 9.21 5.28 -7.24
N LEU A 22 7.97 5.69 -6.93
CA LEU A 22 7.46 5.73 -5.56
C LEU A 22 7.37 4.33 -4.93
N LEU A 23 7.44 3.28 -5.74
CA LEU A 23 7.57 1.88 -5.33
C LEU A 23 8.99 1.41 -5.68
N ASN A 24 9.99 1.85 -4.92
CA ASN A 24 11.40 1.44 -5.06
C ASN A 24 11.74 0.23 -4.18
N GLU A 25 10.98 0.00 -3.12
CA GLU A 25 11.13 -1.11 -2.19
C GLU A 25 9.85 -1.95 -2.10
N LYS A 26 9.88 -2.99 -1.25
CA LYS A 26 8.67 -3.67 -0.83
C LYS A 26 8.01 -2.87 0.29
N TYR A 27 6.73 -2.61 0.13
CA TYR A 27 5.90 -1.95 1.12
C TYR A 27 4.81 -2.92 1.59
N TYR A 28 4.47 -2.88 2.87
CA TYR A 28 3.54 -3.80 3.51
C TYR A 28 2.47 -3.04 4.30
N PHE A 29 1.22 -3.35 4.02
CA PHE A 29 0.12 -3.02 4.92
C PHE A 29 -0.03 -4.14 5.94
N VAL A 30 -0.06 -3.77 7.23
CA VAL A 30 -0.13 -4.70 8.36
C VAL A 30 -1.59 -4.87 8.76
N ASN A 31 -2.13 -6.09 8.66
CA ASN A 31 -3.50 -6.41 9.08
C ASN A 31 -3.50 -7.64 9.99
N GLY A 32 -3.32 -7.40 11.29
CA GLY A 32 -3.28 -8.46 12.30
C GLY A 32 -2.11 -9.44 12.08
N THR A 33 -2.42 -10.66 11.66
CA THR A 33 -1.45 -11.72 11.38
C THR A 33 -1.06 -11.81 9.91
N GLU A 34 -1.58 -10.92 9.06
CA GLU A 34 -1.37 -10.94 7.62
C GLU A 34 -0.71 -9.65 7.17
N LEU A 35 0.22 -9.78 6.23
CA LEU A 35 0.83 -8.65 5.55
C LEU A 35 0.38 -8.64 4.10
N PHE A 36 -0.08 -7.49 3.63
CA PHE A 36 -0.37 -7.26 2.22
C PHE A 36 0.77 -6.45 1.64
N GLY A 37 1.60 -7.11 0.85
CA GLY A 37 2.80 -6.54 0.24
C GLY A 37 2.53 -6.01 -1.17
N ILE A 38 3.21 -4.92 -1.50
CA ILE A 38 3.28 -4.37 -2.85
C ILE A 38 4.74 -4.06 -3.21
N LYS A 39 5.13 -4.34 -4.45
CA LYS A 39 6.42 -3.92 -5.00
C LYS A 39 6.33 -3.73 -6.50
N ARG A 40 7.22 -2.90 -7.06
CA ARG A 40 7.40 -2.80 -8.50
C ARG A 40 8.69 -3.50 -8.94
N SER A 41 8.66 -4.16 -10.08
CA SER A 41 9.86 -4.60 -10.81
C SER A 41 9.65 -4.28 -12.28
N ASN A 42 10.49 -3.42 -12.84
CA ASN A 42 10.31 -2.86 -14.19
C ASN A 42 8.89 -2.26 -14.33
N ASP A 43 8.13 -2.64 -15.35
CA ASP A 43 6.76 -2.14 -15.57
C ASP A 43 5.67 -3.04 -14.98
N THR A 44 6.05 -3.95 -14.08
CA THR A 44 5.12 -4.82 -13.38
C THR A 44 5.04 -4.47 -11.89
N ILE A 45 3.81 -4.29 -11.41
CA ILE A 45 3.46 -4.18 -10.00
C ILE A 45 3.03 -5.56 -9.52
N TYR A 46 3.52 -5.94 -8.35
CA TYR A 46 3.15 -7.16 -7.68
C TYR A 46 2.47 -6.84 -6.38
N GLU A 47 1.29 -7.42 -6.20
CA GLU A 47 0.62 -7.48 -4.90
C GLU A 47 0.70 -8.92 -4.40
N PHE A 48 0.97 -9.12 -3.14
CA PHE A 48 1.20 -10.46 -2.58
C PHE A 48 0.87 -10.47 -1.09
N LYS A 49 0.59 -11.66 -0.56
CA LYS A 49 0.29 -11.85 0.86
C LYS A 49 1.46 -12.53 1.55
N CYS A 50 1.86 -11.99 2.70
CA CYS A 50 2.92 -12.53 3.54
C CYS A 50 2.42 -12.78 4.96
N ARG A 51 3.20 -13.60 5.67
CA ARG A 51 3.10 -13.77 7.11
C ARG A 51 3.85 -12.63 7.83
N PRO A 52 3.69 -12.46 9.16
CA PRO A 52 4.39 -11.42 9.91
C PRO A 52 5.91 -11.55 9.90
N ASP A 53 6.44 -12.74 9.59
CA ASP A 53 7.88 -12.99 9.38
C ASP A 53 8.35 -12.66 7.94
N PHE A 54 7.57 -11.85 7.21
CA PHE A 54 7.82 -11.41 5.83
C PHE A 54 7.95 -12.54 4.79
N LYS A 55 7.62 -13.79 5.14
CA LYS A 55 7.55 -14.89 4.19
C LYS A 55 6.26 -14.82 3.38
N CYS A 56 6.41 -14.62 2.08
CA CYS A 56 5.32 -14.37 1.15
C CYS A 56 4.90 -15.62 0.39
N SER A 57 3.59 -15.82 0.22
CA SER A 57 3.05 -16.91 -0.58
C SER A 57 3.15 -16.60 -2.07
N SER A 58 3.68 -17.54 -2.87
CA SER A 58 3.67 -17.47 -4.32
C SER A 58 2.27 -17.58 -4.91
N ASN A 59 1.37 -18.29 -4.22
CA ASN A 59 0.05 -18.66 -4.75
C ASN A 59 -0.94 -17.48 -4.75
N ASN A 60 -0.70 -16.47 -3.92
CA ASN A 60 -1.57 -15.30 -3.77
C ASN A 60 -0.98 -14.03 -4.41
N ARG A 61 -0.09 -14.21 -5.38
CA ARG A 61 0.56 -13.09 -6.06
C ARG A 61 -0.30 -12.61 -7.22
N LYS A 62 -0.66 -11.33 -7.21
CA LYS A 62 -1.24 -10.62 -8.35
C LYS A 62 -0.14 -9.85 -9.08
N ARG A 63 -0.19 -9.85 -10.41
CA ARG A 63 0.72 -9.17 -11.34
C ARG A 63 -0.07 -8.18 -12.16
N PHE A 64 0.37 -6.93 -12.16
CA PHE A 64 -0.24 -5.88 -12.94
C PHE A 64 0.80 -5.18 -13.80
N VAL A 65 0.52 -4.96 -15.08
CA VAL A 65 1.34 -4.10 -15.95
C VAL A 65 0.85 -2.67 -15.85
N VAL A 66 1.76 -1.71 -15.93
CA VAL A 66 1.42 -0.28 -15.98
C VAL A 66 1.03 0.08 -17.40
N LEU A 67 -0.21 0.53 -17.59
CA LEU A 67 -0.72 1.05 -18.86
C LEU A 67 -0.34 2.52 -19.05
N GLU A 68 -0.48 3.30 -17.97
CA GLU A 68 -0.20 4.73 -17.96
C GLU A 68 0.19 5.17 -16.54
N SER A 69 1.05 6.18 -16.43
CA SER A 69 1.41 6.76 -15.14
C SER A 69 1.62 8.27 -15.21
N LYS A 70 1.23 8.98 -14.15
CA LYS A 70 1.47 10.41 -14.01
C LYS A 70 1.89 10.73 -12.57
N ILE A 71 2.82 11.67 -12.42
CA ILE A 71 3.39 12.09 -11.14
C ILE A 71 2.96 13.53 -10.86
N PHE A 72 2.54 13.78 -9.62
CA PHE A 72 2.13 15.09 -9.12
C PHE A 72 2.78 15.32 -7.75
N GLY A 73 3.94 15.97 -7.72
CA GLY A 73 4.68 16.17 -6.46
C GLY A 73 5.05 14.85 -5.79
N ASN A 74 4.57 14.63 -4.55
CA ASN A 74 4.76 13.39 -3.80
C ASN A 74 3.74 12.28 -4.16
N GLN A 75 2.89 12.49 -5.16
CA GLN A 75 1.87 11.54 -5.59
C GLN A 75 2.21 10.93 -6.95
N LYS A 76 1.78 9.69 -7.16
CA LYS A 76 1.81 8.99 -8.44
C LYS A 76 0.52 8.21 -8.64
N ILE A 77 -0.06 8.37 -9.82
CA ILE A 77 -1.29 7.70 -10.21
C ILE A 77 -0.97 6.78 -11.37
N LEU A 78 -1.47 5.55 -11.29
CA LEU A 78 -1.21 4.50 -12.25
C LEU A 78 -2.52 3.92 -12.78
N LYS A 79 -2.66 3.81 -14.10
CA LYS A 79 -3.61 2.87 -14.71
C LYS A 79 -2.90 1.54 -14.87
N ILE A 80 -3.47 0.47 -14.34
CA ILE A 80 -2.83 -0.84 -14.37
C ILE A 80 -3.79 -1.95 -14.82
N GLU A 81 -3.24 -2.94 -15.52
CA GLU A 81 -3.94 -4.13 -15.99
C GLU A 81 -3.37 -5.39 -15.33
N ARG A 82 -4.23 -6.25 -14.80
CA ARG A 82 -3.87 -7.57 -14.28
C ARG A 82 -3.54 -8.53 -15.43
N ILE A 83 -2.36 -9.15 -15.37
CA ILE A 83 -1.88 -10.09 -16.40
C ILE A 83 -1.97 -11.57 -16.00
N ASP A 84 -2.39 -11.85 -14.76
CA ASP A 84 -2.61 -13.23 -14.29
C ASP A 84 -3.88 -13.88 -14.84
N SER A 85 -4.68 -13.13 -15.58
CA SER A 85 -5.97 -13.55 -16.11
C SER A 85 -5.91 -14.22 -17.48
N ILE A 86 -4.73 -14.60 -17.97
CA ILE A 86 -4.61 -15.38 -19.21
C ILE A 86 -5.02 -16.84 -18.89
N PRO A 87 -6.05 -17.41 -19.55
CA PRO A 87 -7.00 -18.30 -18.89
C PRO A 87 -6.56 -19.77 -18.86
N LEU A 88 -6.52 -20.33 -17.65
CA LEU A 88 -6.91 -21.72 -17.38
C LEU A 88 -8.20 -21.77 -16.54
N THR A 89 -8.93 -20.65 -16.44
CA THR A 89 -10.13 -20.50 -15.61
C THR A 89 -11.38 -20.37 -16.49
N THR A 90 -12.53 -20.78 -15.96
CA THR A 90 -13.85 -20.63 -16.60
C THR A 90 -14.38 -19.19 -16.59
N ASN A 91 -13.70 -18.27 -15.90
CA ASN A 91 -14.03 -16.85 -15.87
C ASN A 91 -12.85 -16.02 -16.43
N PRO A 92 -12.82 -15.75 -17.75
CA PRO A 92 -11.64 -15.23 -18.44
C PRO A 92 -11.33 -13.75 -18.14
N ILE A 93 -12.21 -13.04 -17.44
CA ILE A 93 -12.03 -11.63 -17.10
C ILE A 93 -12.33 -11.44 -15.61
N PRO A 94 -11.31 -11.42 -14.73
CA PRO A 94 -11.56 -11.17 -13.32
C PRO A 94 -12.05 -9.73 -13.11
N GLU A 95 -12.87 -9.54 -12.09
CA GLU A 95 -13.50 -8.26 -11.79
C GLU A 95 -12.51 -7.12 -11.48
N ASP A 96 -11.26 -7.46 -11.11
CA ASP A 96 -10.18 -6.54 -10.79
C ASP A 96 -9.12 -6.45 -11.91
N ARG A 97 -9.50 -6.75 -13.16
CA ARG A 97 -8.55 -6.73 -14.29
C ARG A 97 -7.96 -5.34 -14.53
N TYR A 98 -8.75 -4.28 -14.51
CA TYR A 98 -8.27 -2.92 -14.71
C TYR A 98 -8.56 -2.07 -13.48
N LYS A 99 -7.56 -1.34 -12.99
CA LYS A 99 -7.72 -0.45 -11.84
C LYS A 99 -6.84 0.79 -11.90
N ILE A 100 -7.26 1.82 -11.17
CA ILE A 100 -6.44 3.00 -10.87
C ILE A 100 -5.80 2.79 -9.50
N LEU A 101 -4.49 2.97 -9.43
CA LEU A 101 -3.73 2.88 -8.18
C LEU A 101 -3.10 4.24 -7.88
N GLY A 102 -3.51 4.82 -6.75
CA GLY A 102 -2.92 6.02 -6.20
C GLY A 102 -1.82 5.68 -5.19
N LEU A 103 -0.67 6.33 -5.34
CA LEU A 103 0.46 6.22 -4.44
C LEU A 103 0.82 7.62 -3.95
N GLU A 104 0.93 7.79 -2.64
CA GLU A 104 1.35 9.05 -2.03
C GLU A 104 2.50 8.79 -1.07
N LYS A 105 3.68 9.33 -1.38
CA LYS A 105 4.86 9.20 -0.52
C LYS A 105 4.67 10.09 0.70
N LEU A 106 4.55 9.45 1.87
CA LEU A 106 4.49 10.15 3.16
C LEU A 106 5.90 10.40 3.70
N THR A 107 6.75 9.37 3.63
CA THR A 107 8.19 9.43 3.98
C THR A 107 8.95 8.42 3.11
N ASP A 108 10.27 8.30 3.25
CA ASP A 108 11.02 7.22 2.58
C ASP A 108 10.57 5.82 3.05
N LYS A 109 10.09 5.73 4.29
CA LYS A 109 9.70 4.46 4.93
C LYS A 109 8.20 4.17 4.89
N LYS A 110 7.37 5.14 4.46
CA LYS A 110 5.89 5.06 4.51
C LYS A 110 5.26 5.54 3.20
N LEU A 111 4.31 4.77 2.69
CA LEU A 111 3.60 5.03 1.45
C LEU A 111 2.09 4.88 1.68
N LYS A 112 1.31 5.91 1.44
CA LYS A 112 -0.16 5.81 1.41
C LYS A 112 -0.59 5.27 0.06
N ILE A 113 -1.48 4.28 0.07
CA ILE A 113 -2.00 3.66 -1.14
C ILE A 113 -3.53 3.80 -1.18
N VAL A 114 -3.99 4.53 -2.19
CA VAL A 114 -5.41 4.67 -2.52
C VAL A 114 -5.74 3.64 -3.59
N ASN A 115 -6.54 2.65 -3.23
CA ASN A 115 -7.00 1.60 -4.13
C ASN A 115 -8.52 1.54 -4.06
N GLU A 116 -9.18 2.31 -4.92
CA GLU A 116 -10.64 2.27 -5.03
C GLU A 116 -11.08 0.95 -5.64
N THR A 117 -12.19 0.39 -5.14
CA THR A 117 -12.81 -0.82 -5.70
C THR A 117 -13.70 -0.56 -6.91
N THR A 118 -13.43 0.51 -7.64
CA THR A 118 -14.12 0.80 -8.89
C THR A 118 -13.72 -0.20 -9.97
N LYS A 119 -14.71 -0.86 -10.57
CA LYS A 119 -14.51 -1.81 -11.66
C LYS A 119 -14.40 -1.05 -12.98
N TYR A 120 -13.31 -1.25 -13.73
CA TYR A 120 -13.13 -0.63 -15.04
C TYR A 120 -13.04 -1.68 -16.16
N THR A 121 -13.50 -1.29 -17.35
CA THR A 121 -13.18 -1.98 -18.61
C THR A 121 -11.97 -1.31 -19.25
N LEU A 122 -11.37 -1.94 -20.25
CA LEU A 122 -10.29 -1.31 -21.03
C LEU A 122 -10.75 0.02 -21.64
N ASP A 123 -11.94 0.03 -22.23
CA ASP A 123 -12.53 1.22 -22.86
C ASP A 123 -12.82 2.34 -21.86
N SER A 124 -13.22 2.02 -20.63
CA SER A 124 -13.50 3.04 -19.62
C SER A 124 -12.21 3.57 -18.99
N ILE A 125 -11.24 2.71 -18.66
CA ILE A 125 -10.00 3.15 -18.00
C ILE A 125 -9.10 3.99 -18.92
N THR A 126 -9.06 3.67 -20.21
CA THR A 126 -8.26 4.42 -21.20
C THR A 126 -8.74 5.86 -21.36
N LYS A 127 -10.03 6.11 -21.19
CA LYS A 127 -10.65 7.46 -21.30
C LYS A 127 -10.47 8.35 -20.07
N ILE A 128 -10.04 7.80 -18.93
CA ILE A 128 -9.88 8.58 -17.70
C ILE A 128 -8.62 9.44 -17.81
N ASP A 129 -8.72 10.76 -17.72
CA ASP A 129 -7.52 11.60 -17.62
C ASP A 129 -6.90 11.48 -16.22
N LEU A 130 -5.60 11.23 -16.16
CA LEU A 130 -4.88 11.18 -14.89
C LEU A 130 -4.65 12.62 -14.39
N ASN A 131 -5.22 12.95 -13.24
CA ASN A 131 -5.04 14.23 -12.56
C ASN A 131 -4.98 14.03 -11.03
N SER A 132 -4.42 15.00 -10.30
CA SER A 132 -4.26 14.93 -8.84
C SER A 132 -5.59 14.84 -8.08
N GLU A 133 -6.68 15.37 -8.63
CA GLU A 133 -8.01 15.34 -8.00
C GLU A 133 -8.54 13.90 -7.83
N LEU A 134 -8.06 12.92 -8.62
CA LEU A 134 -8.41 11.51 -8.44
C LEU A 134 -8.03 10.94 -7.05
N LEU A 135 -7.04 11.54 -6.37
CA LEU A 135 -6.61 11.12 -5.03
C LEU A 135 -7.09 12.05 -3.92
N LYS A 136 -7.67 13.20 -4.28
CA LYS A 136 -8.07 14.21 -3.33
C LYS A 136 -9.26 13.72 -2.51
N ASP A 137 -9.18 13.97 -1.20
CA ASP A 137 -10.20 13.55 -0.23
C ASP A 137 -10.50 12.04 -0.31
N LYS A 138 -9.46 11.25 -0.67
CA LYS A 138 -9.52 9.78 -0.64
C LYS A 138 -8.72 9.21 0.50
N PHE A 139 -9.35 8.28 1.19
CA PHE A 139 -8.71 7.40 2.15
C PHE A 139 -7.78 6.44 1.41
N GLY A 140 -6.62 6.20 2.00
CA GLY A 140 -5.68 5.19 1.55
C GLY A 140 -5.05 4.53 2.76
N PHE A 141 -4.73 3.25 2.63
CA PHE A 141 -4.03 2.51 3.68
C PHE A 141 -2.56 2.89 3.68
N THR A 142 -1.95 2.96 4.86
CA THR A 142 -0.52 3.21 4.99
C THR A 142 0.25 1.90 4.90
N TYR A 143 1.14 1.83 3.93
CA TYR A 143 2.09 0.74 3.77
C TYR A 143 3.48 1.18 4.26
N TYR A 144 4.19 0.24 4.86
CA TYR A 144 5.48 0.45 5.51
C TYR A 144 6.56 -0.38 4.84
N THR A 145 7.77 0.15 4.75
CA THR A 145 8.95 -0.66 4.37
C THR A 145 9.19 -1.77 5.39
N GLU A 146 9.83 -2.85 4.97
CA GLU A 146 10.24 -3.95 5.87
C GLU A 146 11.11 -3.42 7.01
N SER A 147 12.12 -2.60 6.66
CA SER A 147 13.06 -2.01 7.59
C SER A 147 12.36 -1.19 8.67
N PHE A 148 11.37 -0.37 8.30
CA PHE A 148 10.58 0.38 9.27
C PHE A 148 9.88 -0.52 10.29
N LEU A 149 9.25 -1.60 9.84
CA LEU A 149 8.50 -2.50 10.71
C LEU A 149 9.40 -3.31 11.63
N THR A 150 10.64 -3.59 11.20
CA THR A 150 11.65 -4.31 11.99
C THR A 150 12.45 -3.40 12.92
N ASP A 151 12.54 -2.10 12.63
CA ASP A 151 13.21 -1.11 13.49
C ASP A 151 12.40 -0.80 14.77
N LEU A 152 11.09 -1.08 14.77
CA LEU A 152 10.21 -0.91 15.92
C LEU A 152 10.37 -2.04 16.94
N GLU A 153 10.04 -1.80 18.20
CA GLU A 153 10.06 -2.85 19.22
C GLU A 153 9.04 -3.94 18.88
N THR A 154 9.51 -5.18 18.69
CA THR A 154 8.68 -6.33 18.30
C THR A 154 8.38 -7.27 19.45
N ASN A 155 9.22 -7.26 20.49
CA ASN A 155 9.10 -8.12 21.67
C ASN A 155 8.54 -7.34 22.86
N TYR A 156 7.24 -7.04 22.81
CA TYR A 156 6.54 -6.30 23.85
C TYR A 156 5.28 -7.05 24.30
N GLU A 157 4.87 -6.77 25.53
CA GLU A 157 3.55 -7.12 26.06
C GLU A 157 2.70 -5.84 26.18
N ILE A 158 1.38 -5.99 26.09
CA ILE A 158 0.43 -4.91 26.31
C ILE A 158 -0.31 -5.24 27.61
N THR A 159 -0.33 -4.31 28.56
CA THR A 159 -1.15 -4.46 29.79
C THR A 159 -2.62 -4.18 29.51
N ASN A 160 -3.51 -4.54 30.44
CA ASN A 160 -4.94 -4.25 30.28
C ASN A 160 -5.17 -2.73 30.17
N GLU A 161 -4.49 -1.95 31.01
CA GLU A 161 -4.60 -0.48 31.04
C GLU A 161 -4.14 0.13 29.71
N GLN A 162 -2.99 -0.29 29.18
CA GLN A 162 -2.51 0.17 27.88
C GLN A 162 -3.45 -0.23 26.73
N ALA A 163 -4.04 -1.43 26.80
CA ALA A 163 -4.99 -1.86 25.79
C ALA A 163 -6.26 -1.00 25.78
N VAL A 164 -6.76 -0.62 26.96
CA VAL A 164 -7.90 0.30 27.10
C VAL A 164 -7.54 1.68 26.55
N GLU A 165 -6.37 2.22 26.90
CA GLU A 165 -5.89 3.51 26.39
C GLU A 165 -5.81 3.54 24.86
N ILE A 166 -5.17 2.53 24.26
CA ILE A 166 -5.10 2.39 22.78
C ILE A 166 -6.51 2.39 22.17
N PHE A 167 -7.47 1.71 22.79
CA PHE A 167 -8.84 1.67 22.26
C PHE A 167 -9.58 3.00 22.36
N GLU A 168 -9.36 3.77 23.43
CA GLU A 168 -9.92 5.13 23.53
C GLU A 168 -9.28 6.06 22.50
N ASP A 169 -7.96 6.03 22.33
CA ASP A 169 -7.25 6.84 21.33
C ASP A 169 -7.70 6.53 19.89
N ILE A 170 -7.98 5.26 19.59
CA ILE A 170 -8.55 4.85 18.30
C ILE A 170 -9.90 5.53 18.04
N LYS A 171 -10.75 5.71 19.06
CA LYS A 171 -12.06 6.37 18.90
C LYS A 171 -11.93 7.85 18.57
N GLU A 172 -10.82 8.48 18.96
CA GLU A 172 -10.57 9.91 18.66
C GLU A 172 -10.20 10.16 17.19
N ASN A 173 -9.84 9.12 16.43
CA ASN A 173 -9.45 9.22 15.02
C ASN A 173 -10.66 9.35 14.06
N ILE A 174 -11.62 10.21 14.40
CA ILE A 174 -12.91 10.39 13.68
C ILE A 174 -12.70 10.75 12.21
N GLN A 175 -11.79 11.69 11.91
CA GLN A 175 -11.53 12.15 10.54
C GLN A 175 -11.06 11.02 9.62
N THR A 176 -10.21 10.12 10.11
CA THR A 176 -9.74 8.95 9.35
C THR A 176 -10.90 8.01 9.03
N VAL A 177 -11.81 7.81 9.99
CA VAL A 177 -13.00 6.97 9.83
C VAL A 177 -14.01 7.61 8.85
N GLU A 178 -14.19 8.93 8.90
CA GLU A 178 -15.06 9.67 7.96
C GLU A 178 -14.53 9.55 6.53
N LEU A 179 -13.24 9.84 6.32
CA LEU A 179 -12.61 9.71 5.00
C LEU A 179 -12.71 8.27 4.46
N TYR A 180 -12.53 7.27 5.34
CA TYR A 180 -12.71 5.86 5.01
C TYR A 180 -14.13 5.55 4.55
N LYS A 181 -15.16 6.07 5.22
CA LYS A 181 -16.57 5.86 4.86
C LYS A 181 -16.93 6.51 3.52
N GLU A 182 -16.35 7.67 3.22
CA GLU A 182 -16.57 8.39 1.97
C GLU A 182 -15.83 7.76 0.79
N THR A 183 -14.76 7.01 1.08
CA THR A 183 -13.98 6.30 0.06
C THR A 183 -14.52 4.91 -0.17
N LYS A 184 -14.72 4.53 -1.44
CA LYS A 184 -15.06 3.13 -1.79
C LYS A 184 -13.83 2.24 -1.64
N THR A 185 -13.61 1.75 -0.42
CA THR A 185 -12.58 0.78 -0.13
C THR A 185 -13.10 -0.64 -0.37
N GLY A 186 -12.19 -1.59 -0.62
CA GLY A 186 -12.56 -3.01 -0.73
C GLY A 186 -12.71 -3.73 0.60
N ASP A 187 -12.62 -2.99 1.71
CA ASP A 187 -12.63 -3.51 3.07
C ASP A 187 -14.06 -3.59 3.62
N ILE A 188 -14.87 -4.50 3.07
CA ILE A 188 -16.31 -4.59 3.38
C ILE A 188 -16.57 -4.81 4.89
N TYR A 189 -15.63 -5.44 5.59
CA TYR A 189 -15.76 -5.77 7.02
C TYR A 189 -15.07 -4.77 7.95
N GLY A 190 -14.48 -3.69 7.44
CA GLY A 190 -13.77 -2.69 8.24
C GLY A 190 -12.49 -3.21 8.92
N SER A 191 -12.02 -4.39 8.53
CA SER A 191 -10.84 -5.04 9.11
C SER A 191 -9.56 -4.27 8.83
N GLY A 192 -9.46 -3.69 7.64
CA GLY A 192 -8.36 -2.84 7.21
C GLY A 192 -8.36 -1.51 7.94
N ILE A 193 -9.50 -0.82 8.06
CA ILE A 193 -9.52 0.46 8.81
C ILE A 193 -9.18 0.24 10.29
N THR A 194 -9.67 -0.84 10.91
CA THR A 194 -9.24 -1.19 12.28
C THR A 194 -7.73 -1.41 12.35
N ALA A 195 -7.15 -2.11 11.37
CA ALA A 195 -5.72 -2.35 11.34
C ALA A 195 -4.88 -1.08 11.13
N GLU A 196 -5.36 -0.15 10.29
CA GLU A 196 -4.75 1.16 10.08
C GLU A 196 -4.71 1.96 11.40
N LEU A 197 -5.84 2.03 12.11
CA LEU A 197 -5.96 2.75 13.37
C LEU A 197 -5.06 2.14 14.46
N ILE A 198 -5.05 0.82 14.58
CA ILE A 198 -4.12 0.13 15.49
C ILE A 198 -2.67 0.46 15.10
N ALA A 199 -2.33 0.42 13.82
CA ALA A 199 -0.96 0.70 13.39
C ALA A 199 -0.52 2.13 13.75
N ILE A 200 -1.41 3.11 13.62
CA ILE A 200 -1.16 4.50 14.03
C ILE A 200 -0.79 4.54 15.52
N GLU A 201 -1.61 3.96 16.40
CA GLU A 201 -1.36 4.02 17.84
C GLU A 201 -0.09 3.27 18.27
N MET A 202 0.14 2.06 17.75
CA MET A 202 1.36 1.30 18.07
C MET A 202 2.63 2.07 17.65
N ILE A 203 2.60 2.72 16.49
CA ILE A 203 3.75 3.49 15.99
C ILE A 203 4.02 4.74 16.85
N LYS A 204 2.99 5.41 17.38
CA LYS A 204 3.18 6.51 18.35
C LYS A 204 3.94 6.03 19.59
N LEU A 205 3.64 4.81 20.04
CA LEU A 205 4.32 4.14 21.16
C LEU A 205 5.70 3.55 20.80
N LYS A 206 6.16 3.70 19.55
CA LYS A 206 7.39 3.06 19.01
C LYS A 206 7.36 1.52 19.03
N LEU A 207 6.16 0.94 19.10
CA LEU A 207 5.94 -0.50 19.07
C LEU A 207 5.57 -0.96 17.66
N SER A 208 5.99 -2.16 17.29
CA SER A 208 5.70 -2.73 15.98
C SER A 208 4.21 -3.09 15.87
N PRO A 209 3.49 -2.66 14.81
CA PRO A 209 2.08 -3.03 14.64
C PRO A 209 1.88 -4.51 14.27
N LEU A 210 2.96 -5.24 13.96
CA LEU A 210 2.92 -6.67 13.66
C LEU A 210 2.29 -7.44 14.83
N GLN A 211 1.18 -8.14 14.56
CA GLN A 211 0.43 -8.91 15.56
C GLN A 211 -0.16 -8.08 16.73
N ALA A 212 -0.13 -6.75 16.66
CA ALA A 212 -0.59 -5.88 17.74
C ALA A 212 -2.05 -6.15 18.14
N ARG A 213 -2.94 -6.33 17.15
CA ARG A 213 -4.36 -6.68 17.39
C ARG A 213 -4.51 -7.88 18.33
N ASN A 214 -3.78 -8.97 18.09
CA ASN A 214 -3.86 -10.17 18.92
C ASN A 214 -3.33 -9.92 20.34
N ARG A 215 -2.31 -9.07 20.49
CA ARG A 215 -1.74 -8.70 21.80
C ARG A 215 -2.74 -7.87 22.60
N ILE A 216 -3.37 -6.87 21.95
CA ILE A 216 -4.41 -6.03 22.57
C ILE A 216 -5.62 -6.91 22.98
N GLU A 217 -6.14 -7.74 22.07
CA GLU A 217 -7.27 -8.62 22.36
C GLU A 217 -6.95 -9.61 23.50
N LYS A 218 -5.70 -10.11 23.59
CA LYS A 218 -5.25 -10.96 24.70
C LYS A 218 -5.19 -10.19 26.02
N ALA A 219 -4.74 -8.93 26.00
CA ALA A 219 -4.65 -8.09 27.19
C ALA A 219 -6.03 -7.77 27.78
N LEU A 220 -7.02 -7.48 26.93
CA LEU A 220 -8.39 -7.17 27.36
C LEU A 220 -9.18 -8.37 27.90
N ARG A 221 -8.72 -9.60 27.64
CA ARG A 221 -9.36 -10.84 28.15
C ARG A 221 -8.81 -11.29 29.50
N LYS A 222 -7.69 -10.71 29.93
CA LYS A 222 -7.11 -10.93 31.26
C LYS A 222 -7.76 -9.98 32.25
#